data_AF-A0A4Q5WI80-F1
#
_entry.id   AF-A0A4Q5WI80-F1
#
_cell.length_a   1.000
_cell.length_b   1.000
_cell.length_c   1.000
_cell.angle_alpha   90.00
_cell.angle_beta   90.00
_cell.angle_gamma   90.00
#
_symmetry.space_group_name_H-M   'P 1'
#
loop_
_entity.id
_entity.type
_entity.pdbx_description
1 polymer ?
#
loop_
_entity_poly.entity_id
_entity_poly.type
_entity_poly.pdbx_seq_one_letter_code
_entity_poly.pdbx_strand_id
1 'polypeptide(L)'
;MSTYFFRTNIHGLGNIAAVKQQLDRMEKSGEIETWHLDINNPEAPLEIVTNQLTPELVKHRIRELGIDADFTTPPESRGERTQERAPGKP
;
A
#
# COMPACT_ATOMS: atom_id res chain seq x y z
N MET A 1 -7.74 -2.72 11.51
CA MET A 1 -6.82 -1.76 10.87
C MET A 1 -5.83 -2.58 10.08
N SER A 2 -5.81 -2.43 8.77
CA SER A 2 -4.96 -3.21 7.86
C SER A 2 -4.00 -2.27 7.15
N THR A 3 -2.73 -2.67 7.09
CA THR A 3 -1.70 -1.92 6.37
C THR A 3 -1.35 -2.70 5.11
N TYR A 4 -1.41 -2.01 3.98
CA TYR A 4 -1.10 -2.56 2.67
C TYR A 4 0.12 -1.86 2.09
N PHE A 5 0.99 -2.64 1.46
CA PHE A 5 2.20 -2.16 0.83
C PHE A 5 2.11 -2.40 -0.67
N PHE A 6 2.41 -1.36 -1.43
CA PHE A 6 2.38 -1.38 -2.87
C PHE A 6 3.73 -0.94 -3.39
N ARG A 7 4.28 -1.69 -4.33
CA ARG A 7 5.44 -1.25 -5.10
C ARG A 7 4.90 -0.47 -6.28
N THR A 8 5.31 0.78 -6.42
CA THR A 8 4.82 1.63 -7.50
C THR A 8 5.97 2.05 -8.39
N ASN A 9 5.84 1.86 -9.71
CA ASN A 9 6.91 2.25 -10.64
C ASN A 9 6.76 3.73 -11.05
N ILE A 10 6.58 4.61 -10.07
CA ILE A 10 6.28 6.01 -10.31
C ILE A 10 7.56 6.73 -10.73
N HIS A 11 7.66 7.03 -12.02
CA HIS A 11 8.68 7.91 -12.56
C HIS A 11 8.05 9.24 -12.99
N GLY A 12 8.56 10.34 -12.43
CA GLY A 12 8.18 11.71 -12.80
C GLY A 12 7.34 12.44 -11.74
N LEU A 13 7.69 13.72 -11.52
CA LEU A 13 7.07 14.58 -10.51
C LEU A 13 5.55 14.74 -10.67
N GLY A 14 5.05 14.70 -11.91
CA GLY A 14 3.61 14.80 -12.19
C GLY A 14 2.80 13.61 -11.68
N ASN A 15 3.32 12.39 -11.85
CA ASN A 15 2.66 11.17 -11.40
C ASN A 15 2.68 11.06 -9.87
N ILE A 16 3.78 11.47 -9.24
CA ILE A 16 3.89 11.58 -7.77
C ILE A 16 2.82 12.53 -7.22
N ALA A 17 2.68 13.70 -7.83
CA ALA A 17 1.68 14.68 -7.41
C ALA A 17 0.24 14.15 -7.56
N ALA A 18 -0.06 13.45 -8.65
CA ALA A 18 -1.37 12.84 -8.88
C ALA A 18 -1.71 11.77 -7.83
N VAL A 19 -0.78 10.86 -7.51
CA VAL A 19 -0.97 9.84 -6.46
C VAL A 19 -1.18 10.49 -5.11
N LYS A 20 -0.33 11.46 -4.77
CA LYS A 20 -0.44 12.20 -3.51
C LYS A 20 -1.81 12.89 -3.38
N GLN A 21 -2.29 13.55 -4.43
CA GLN A 21 -3.61 14.18 -4.39
C GLN A 21 -4.75 13.18 -4.25
N GLN A 22 -4.65 12.04 -4.92
CA GLN A 22 -5.68 11.00 -4.85
C GLN A 22 -5.71 10.35 -3.45
N LEU A 23 -4.55 10.08 -2.85
CA LEU A 23 -4.46 9.52 -1.50
C LEU A 23 -4.91 10.53 -0.42
N ASP A 24 -4.51 11.80 -0.55
CA ASP A 24 -4.98 12.89 0.33
C ASP A 24 -6.52 13.02 0.29
N ARG A 25 -7.11 12.84 -0.90
CA ARG A 25 -8.57 12.81 -1.04
C ARG A 25 -9.21 11.62 -0.33
N MET A 26 -8.63 10.43 -0.45
CA MET A 26 -9.11 9.23 0.25
C MET A 26 -9.01 9.39 1.77
N GLU A 27 -7.92 10.00 2.26
CA GLU A 27 -7.73 10.29 3.68
C GLU A 27 -8.79 11.27 4.19
N LYS A 28 -9.01 12.38 3.47
CA LYS A 28 -10.04 13.37 3.80
C LYS A 28 -11.46 12.81 3.75
N SER A 29 -11.71 11.85 2.85
CA SER A 29 -13.00 11.18 2.74
C SER A 29 -13.20 10.10 3.81
N GLY A 30 -12.15 9.76 4.57
CA GLY A 30 -12.16 8.70 5.58
C GLY A 30 -12.03 7.28 5.02
N GLU A 31 -11.77 7.12 3.72
CA GLU A 31 -11.60 5.81 3.08
C GLU A 31 -10.30 5.12 3.52
N ILE A 32 -9.26 5.92 3.78
CA ILE A 32 -8.00 5.47 4.38
C ILE A 32 -7.68 6.34 5.59
N GLU A 33 -6.93 5.79 6.54
CA GLU A 33 -6.53 6.51 7.76
C GLU A 33 -5.24 7.28 7.55
N THR A 34 -4.25 6.67 6.89
CA THR A 34 -3.00 7.34 6.54
C THR A 34 -2.32 6.64 5.38
N TRP A 35 -1.38 7.33 4.74
CA TRP A 35 -0.58 6.81 3.64
C TRP A 35 0.84 7.38 3.67
N HIS A 36 1.80 6.61 3.15
CA HIS A 36 3.19 6.99 3.06
C HIS A 36 3.77 6.54 1.72
N LEU A 37 4.32 7.47 0.94
CA LEU A 37 4.95 7.18 -0.35
C LEU A 37 6.43 7.57 -0.28
N ASP A 38 7.33 6.61 -0.43
CA ASP A 38 8.76 6.89 -0.46
C ASP A 38 9.25 7.11 -1.88
N ILE A 39 9.31 8.38 -2.30
CA ILE A 39 9.76 8.77 -3.65
C ILE A 39 11.29 8.78 -3.82
N ASN A 40 12.04 8.57 -2.73
CA ASN A 40 13.50 8.52 -2.77
C ASN A 40 14.00 7.12 -3.17
N ASN A 41 13.14 6.12 -3.04
CA ASN A 41 13.39 4.77 -3.50
C ASN A 41 12.97 4.59 -4.97
N PRO A 42 13.78 3.91 -5.80
CA PRO A 42 13.44 3.65 -7.20
C PRO A 42 12.19 2.79 -7.37
N GLU A 43 11.83 2.05 -6.33
CA GLU A 43 10.65 1.17 -6.27
C GLU A 43 9.38 1.87 -5.80
N ALA A 44 9.51 3.16 -5.44
CA ALA A 44 8.52 4.02 -4.80
C ALA A 44 7.49 3.24 -3.95
N PRO A 45 7.92 2.62 -2.83
CA PRO A 45 7.02 1.86 -1.98
C PRO A 45 5.97 2.80 -1.39
N LEU A 46 4.72 2.37 -1.51
CA LEU A 46 3.53 3.05 -1.05
C LEU A 46 2.87 2.21 0.04
N GLU A 47 2.89 2.73 1.26
CA GLU A 47 2.19 2.18 2.40
C GLU A 47 0.84 2.89 2.55
N ILE A 48 -0.22 2.12 2.77
CA ILE A 48 -1.57 2.63 2.97
C ILE A 48 -2.19 1.90 4.16
N VAL A 49 -2.67 2.67 5.14
CA VAL A 49 -3.37 2.16 6.31
C VAL A 49 -4.85 2.46 6.16
N THR A 50 -5.68 1.43 6.19
CA THR A 50 -7.13 1.57 6.09
C THR A 50 -7.84 0.45 6.85
N ASN A 51 -9.06 0.71 7.29
CA ASN A 51 -9.93 -0.29 7.87
C ASN A 51 -11.21 -0.52 7.04
N GLN A 52 -11.40 0.24 5.97
CA GLN A 52 -12.60 0.20 5.14
C GLN A 52 -12.35 -0.36 3.74
N LEU A 53 -11.18 -0.10 3.17
CA LEU A 53 -10.85 -0.52 1.81
C LEU A 53 -10.10 -1.85 1.78
N THR A 54 -10.42 -2.65 0.76
CA THR A 54 -9.66 -3.84 0.41
C THR A 54 -8.42 -3.45 -0.39
N PRO A 55 -7.35 -4.26 -0.32
CA PRO A 55 -6.12 -4.01 -1.07
C PRO A 55 -6.38 -3.87 -2.57
N GLU A 56 -7.29 -4.70 -3.11
CA GLU A 56 -7.65 -4.70 -4.54
C GLU A 56 -8.29 -3.40 -5.01
N LEU A 57 -9.16 -2.80 -4.19
CA LEU A 57 -9.78 -1.51 -4.49
C LEU A 57 -8.72 -0.40 -4.52
N VAL A 58 -7.80 -0.41 -3.54
CA VAL A 58 -6.70 0.55 -3.49
C VAL A 58 -5.79 0.41 -4.72
N LYS A 59 -5.42 -0.82 -5.09
CA LYS A 59 -4.67 -1.10 -6.33
C LYS A 59 -5.41 -0.57 -7.57
N HIS A 60 -6.71 -0.81 -7.66
CA HIS A 60 -7.53 -0.32 -8.77
C HIS A 60 -7.48 1.21 -8.84
N ARG A 61 -7.68 1.92 -7.73
CA ARG A 61 -7.61 3.38 -7.68
C ARG A 61 -6.26 3.94 -8.14
N ILE A 62 -5.16 3.30 -7.75
CA ILE A 62 -3.82 3.73 -8.17
C ILE A 62 -3.62 3.47 -9.67
N ARG A 63 -4.10 2.34 -10.19
CA ARG A 63 -4.09 2.03 -11.63
C ARG A 63 -4.94 2.97 -12.47
N GLU A 64 -6.04 3.49 -11.93
CA GLU A 64 -6.87 4.51 -12.61
C GLU A 64 -6.09 5.81 -12.88
N LEU A 65 -5.02 6.08 -12.14
CA LEU A 65 -4.12 7.23 -12.37
C LEU A 65 -3.08 6.96 -13.47
N GLY A 66 -3.10 5.78 -14.10
CA GLY A 66 -2.10 5.36 -15.08
C GLY A 66 -0.79 4.86 -14.46
N ILE A 67 -0.81 4.52 -13.17
CA ILE A 67 0.37 4.09 -12.43
C ILE A 67 0.26 2.60 -12.15
N ASP A 68 1.28 1.85 -12.55
CA ASP A 68 1.35 0.45 -12.19
C ASP A 68 1.77 0.32 -10.72
N ALA A 69 0.87 -0.25 -9.94
CA ALA A 69 1.06 -0.58 -8.54
C ALA A 69 0.93 -2.09 -8.42
N ASP A 70 1.95 -2.74 -7.87
CA ASP A 70 1.91 -4.16 -7.57
C ASP A 70 1.91 -4.42 -6.07
N PHE A 71 1.24 -5.48 -5.67
CA PHE A 71 1.19 -5.83 -4.25
C PHE A 71 2.56 -6.27 -3.82
N THR A 72 3.07 -5.65 -2.77
CA THR A 72 4.29 -6.11 -2.13
C THR A 72 3.99 -6.43 -0.68
N THR A 73 4.77 -7.32 -0.11
CA THR A 73 4.85 -7.41 1.34
C THR A 73 5.53 -6.15 1.87
N PRO A 74 5.27 -5.74 3.13
CA PRO A 74 6.16 -4.80 3.80
C PRO A 74 7.62 -5.23 3.58
N PRO A 75 8.57 -4.30 3.40
CA PRO A 75 9.98 -4.68 3.47
C PRO A 75 10.14 -5.43 4.78
N GLU A 76 10.53 -6.70 4.71
CA GLU A 76 10.58 -7.58 5.88
C GLU A 76 11.34 -6.88 7.00
N SER A 77 10.61 -6.33 7.98
CA SER A 77 11.09 -6.36 9.35
C SER A 77 11.16 -7.84 9.67
N ARG A 78 12.33 -8.39 9.39
CA ARG A 78 12.82 -9.72 9.68
C ARG A 78 12.31 -10.17 11.06
N GLY A 79 11.13 -10.79 11.10
CA GLY A 79 10.57 -11.30 12.34
C GLY A 79 9.07 -11.15 12.47
N GLU A 80 8.29 -11.95 11.74
CA GLU A 80 7.17 -12.66 12.35
C GLU A 80 6.82 -13.86 11.47
N ARG A 81 7.47 -15.00 11.76
CA ARG A 81 6.99 -16.31 11.36
C ARG A 81 5.67 -16.54 12.09
N THR A 82 4.56 -16.12 11.51
CA THR A 82 3.26 -16.71 11.87
C THR A 82 3.21 -18.09 11.20
N GLN A 83 3.89 -19.05 11.82
CA GLN A 83 3.72 -20.45 11.47
C GLN A 83 2.38 -20.88 12.07
N GLU A 84 1.36 -20.87 11.21
CA GLU A 84 0.06 -21.46 11.49
C GLU A 84 0.21 -22.93 11.92
N ARG A 85 -0.30 -23.21 13.12
CA ARG A 85 -0.94 -24.45 13.61
C ARG A 85 -0.57 -25.79 12.98
N ALA A 86 -0.15 -26.71 13.85
CA ALA A 86 -0.65 -28.08 13.83
C ALA A 86 -1.02 -28.53 15.26
N PRO A 87 -2.27 -28.95 15.53
CA PRO A 87 -2.66 -29.58 16.79
C PRO A 87 -2.49 -31.11 16.70
N GLY A 88 -1.82 -31.72 17.67
CA GLY A 88 -1.74 -33.19 17.81
C GLY A 88 -0.53 -33.58 18.68
N LYS A 89 -0.62 -33.70 20.01
CA LYS A 89 -1.27 -34.74 20.84
C LYS A 89 -0.48 -36.06 20.81
N PRO A 90 -0.46 -36.86 21.90
CA PRO A 90 -0.28 -36.59 23.33
C PRO A 90 1.13 -36.95 23.84
#